data_AF-A0A9P8K6D9-F1
#
_entry.id   AF-A0A9P8K6D9-F1
#
_cell.length_a   1.000
_cell.length_b   1.000
_cell.length_c   1.000
_cell.angle_alpha   90.00
_cell.angle_beta   90.00
_cell.angle_gamma   90.00
#
_symmetry.space_group_name_H-M   'P 1'
#
loop_
_entity.id
_entity.type
_entity.pdbx_description
1 polymer ?
#
loop_
_entity_poly.entity_id
_entity_poly.type
_entity_poly.pdbx_seq_one_letter_code
_entity_poly.pdbx_strand_id
1 'polypeptide(L)'
;MLDGNVICLVPGFPIIYDTEKLEPSPACLNTINFIKNGALLTFSNQHNVMDGTDIFQVVGLLASVLNGEETSRDATEQGNRNPSTVIPLIRYYVQTHFAGATTLAPAKWAQIRFLRKTIASLKQLATERDGYDQTVPFISAGDADPTATSKFSRTTDPRGVLGVPNLYMGQMVYLSPTWLTCQELVDLPLSAVASKLRKNLNDVNNEKSVRSYATYIASVPNKTTLAYTGPFNRALDISSSSMAQAALVLKFGALGYRVG
;
A
#
# COMPACT_ATOMS: atom_id res chain seq x y z
N MET A 1 -13.74 3.14 15.39
CA MET A 1 -13.57 3.49 13.96
C MET A 1 -14.80 4.27 13.54
N LEU A 2 -14.64 5.35 12.78
CA LEU A 2 -15.78 6.11 12.26
C LEU A 2 -16.49 5.27 11.17
N ASP A 3 -17.80 5.45 11.01
CA ASP A 3 -18.56 4.77 9.96
C ASP A 3 -18.18 5.33 8.58
N GLY A 4 -17.59 4.47 7.74
CA GLY A 4 -17.16 4.82 6.39
C GLY A 4 -18.30 5.32 5.51
N ASN A 5 -19.53 4.84 5.71
CA ASN A 5 -20.71 5.29 4.95
C ASN A 5 -21.14 6.72 5.31
N VAL A 6 -20.69 7.23 6.47
CA VAL A 6 -20.97 8.58 6.91
C VAL A 6 -19.90 9.55 6.41
N ILE A 7 -18.64 9.14 6.37
CA ILE A 7 -17.50 10.03 6.12
C ILE A 7 -16.93 9.97 4.69
N CYS A 8 -17.32 8.96 3.90
CA CYS A 8 -16.90 8.75 2.52
C CYS A 8 -18.12 8.65 1.59
N LEU A 9 -17.98 9.15 0.36
CA LEU A 9 -19.01 9.04 -0.68
C LEU A 9 -18.99 7.71 -1.42
N VAL A 10 -17.90 6.96 -1.30
CA VAL A 10 -17.66 5.67 -1.99
C VAL A 10 -17.14 4.64 -1.00
N PRO A 11 -17.43 3.34 -1.22
CA PRO A 11 -16.89 2.27 -0.40
C PRO A 11 -15.36 2.19 -0.52
N GLY A 12 -14.72 1.64 0.53
CA GLY A 12 -13.28 1.40 0.52
C GLY A 12 -12.89 0.17 -0.30
N PHE A 13 -11.67 0.18 -0.84
CA PHE A 13 -11.07 -0.97 -1.50
C PHE A 13 -11.11 -2.23 -0.60
N PRO A 14 -11.44 -3.43 -1.13
CA PRO A 14 -11.59 -3.78 -2.54
C PRO A 14 -13.04 -3.73 -3.06
N ILE A 15 -13.97 -3.12 -2.33
CA ILE A 15 -15.37 -3.05 -2.75
C ILE A 15 -15.47 -2.10 -3.94
N ILE A 16 -16.04 -2.60 -5.04
CA ILE A 16 -16.27 -1.82 -6.26
C ILE A 16 -17.43 -0.86 -6.00
N TYR A 17 -17.26 0.41 -6.33
CA TYR A 17 -18.35 1.38 -6.33
C TYR A 17 -19.13 1.32 -7.65
N ASP A 18 -20.38 1.73 -7.61
CA ASP A 18 -21.24 1.80 -8.78
C ASP A 18 -20.72 2.86 -9.76
N THR A 19 -20.08 2.41 -10.84
CA THR A 19 -19.48 3.31 -11.83
C THR A 19 -20.52 4.06 -12.63
N GLU A 20 -21.71 3.47 -12.86
CA GLU A 20 -22.80 4.10 -13.63
C GLU A 20 -23.35 5.34 -12.90
N LYS A 21 -23.37 5.31 -11.57
CA LYS A 21 -23.79 6.46 -10.75
C LYS A 21 -22.77 7.59 -10.68
N LEU A 22 -21.52 7.33 -11.03
CA LEU A 22 -20.40 8.27 -10.89
C LEU A 22 -19.63 8.37 -12.21
N GLU A 23 -20.32 8.45 -13.36
CA GLU A 23 -19.67 8.63 -14.65
C GLU A 23 -19.37 10.10 -14.99
N PRO A 24 -18.14 10.42 -15.47
CA PRO A 24 -16.98 9.52 -15.56
C PRO A 24 -16.41 9.24 -14.16
N SER A 25 -15.86 8.02 -13.98
CA SER A 25 -15.24 7.62 -12.70
C SER A 25 -14.23 8.66 -12.22
N PRO A 26 -14.47 9.35 -11.09
CA PRO A 26 -13.63 10.46 -10.66
C PRO A 26 -12.28 9.95 -10.18
N ALA A 27 -11.19 10.59 -10.63
CA ALA A 27 -9.85 10.27 -10.17
C ALA A 27 -9.68 10.51 -8.65
N CYS A 28 -10.33 11.55 -8.13
CA CYS A 28 -10.33 11.91 -6.73
C CYS A 28 -11.68 12.52 -6.33
N LEU A 29 -12.18 12.16 -5.15
CA LEU A 29 -13.36 12.73 -4.50
C LEU A 29 -12.96 13.21 -3.10
N ASN A 30 -13.18 14.49 -2.85
CA ASN A 30 -12.87 15.10 -1.56
C ASN A 30 -14.16 15.48 -0.85
N THR A 31 -14.25 15.18 0.44
CA THR A 31 -15.44 15.45 1.26
C THR A 31 -15.01 16.18 2.53
N ILE A 32 -15.73 17.25 2.87
CA ILE A 32 -15.54 17.98 4.12
C ILE A 32 -16.77 17.72 4.99
N ASN A 33 -16.58 16.99 6.08
CA ASN A 33 -17.63 16.71 7.05
C ASN A 33 -17.44 17.63 8.26
N PHE A 34 -18.32 18.60 8.45
CA PHE A 34 -18.29 19.46 9.63
C PHE A 34 -18.74 18.68 10.87
N ILE A 35 -17.95 18.78 11.94
CA ILE A 35 -18.23 18.18 13.24
C ILE A 35 -18.24 19.27 14.30
N LYS A 36 -18.67 18.94 15.52
CA LYS A 36 -18.60 19.89 16.64
C LYS A 36 -17.15 20.35 16.82
N ASN A 37 -16.93 21.66 16.63
CA ASN A 37 -15.63 22.32 16.76
C ASN A 37 -14.54 21.82 15.80
N GLY A 38 -14.89 21.31 14.62
CA GLY A 38 -13.89 20.87 13.65
C GLY A 38 -14.47 20.43 12.31
N ALA A 39 -13.60 19.89 11.46
CA ALA A 39 -13.98 19.28 10.21
C ALA A 39 -13.11 18.04 9.94
N LEU A 40 -13.69 17.06 9.26
CA LEU A 40 -12.98 15.91 8.70
C LEU A 40 -12.88 16.12 7.20
N LEU A 41 -11.66 16.29 6.70
CA LEU A 41 -11.36 16.30 5.28
C LEU A 41 -10.95 14.89 4.85
N THR A 42 -11.82 14.25 4.06
CA THR A 42 -11.61 12.91 3.52
C THR A 42 -11.20 13.03 2.05
N PHE A 43 -10.13 12.32 1.67
CA PHE A 43 -9.74 12.15 0.28
C PHE A 43 -9.99 10.70 -0.13
N SER A 44 -10.72 10.51 -1.23
CA SER A 44 -10.96 9.20 -1.84
C SER A 44 -10.38 9.20 -3.24
N ASN A 45 -9.52 8.24 -3.57
CA ASN A 45 -8.86 8.18 -4.87
C ASN A 45 -9.18 6.91 -5.66
N GLN A 46 -9.22 7.04 -6.98
CA GLN A 46 -9.34 5.92 -7.89
C GLN A 46 -7.97 5.24 -8.02
N HIS A 47 -7.85 4.02 -7.50
CA HIS A 47 -6.55 3.34 -7.34
C HIS A 47 -5.88 2.90 -8.66
N ASN A 48 -6.63 2.81 -9.76
CA ASN A 48 -6.08 2.59 -11.10
C ASN A 48 -5.44 3.86 -11.68
N VAL A 49 -5.81 5.04 -11.16
CA VAL A 49 -5.23 6.32 -11.57
C VAL A 49 -4.03 6.67 -10.71
N MET A 50 -4.14 6.50 -9.39
CA MET A 50 -3.20 7.05 -8.43
C MET A 50 -2.98 6.13 -7.23
N ASP A 51 -1.74 6.04 -6.79
CA ASP A 51 -1.33 5.21 -5.65
C ASP A 51 -1.26 6.00 -4.32
N GLY A 52 -0.77 5.33 -3.28
CA GLY A 52 -0.58 5.92 -1.96
C GLY A 52 0.35 7.13 -1.95
N THR A 53 1.44 7.10 -2.71
CA THR A 53 2.39 8.21 -2.82
C THR A 53 1.68 9.40 -3.47
N ASP A 54 0.93 9.17 -4.54
CA ASP A 54 0.22 10.21 -5.29
C ASP A 54 -0.86 10.91 -4.48
N ILE A 55 -1.66 10.18 -3.69
CA ILE A 55 -2.70 10.85 -2.90
C ILE A 55 -2.09 11.85 -1.91
N PHE A 56 -0.94 11.55 -1.32
CA PHE A 56 -0.27 12.51 -0.44
C PHE A 56 0.31 13.72 -1.20
N GLN A 57 0.69 13.56 -2.46
CA GLN A 57 1.03 14.70 -3.31
C GLN A 57 -0.19 15.57 -3.60
N VAL A 58 -1.35 14.98 -3.93
CA VAL A 58 -2.61 15.72 -4.10
C VAL A 58 -2.95 16.52 -2.85
N VAL A 59 -2.82 15.90 -1.68
CA VAL A 59 -3.08 16.55 -0.38
C VAL A 59 -2.10 17.72 -0.16
N GLY A 60 -0.81 17.54 -0.48
CA GLY A 60 0.21 18.58 -0.41
C GLY A 60 -0.05 19.75 -1.34
N LEU A 61 -0.37 19.48 -2.61
CA LEU A 61 -0.69 20.49 -3.62
C LEU A 61 -1.94 21.29 -3.24
N LEU A 62 -2.98 20.61 -2.74
CA LEU A 62 -4.18 21.30 -2.24
C LEU A 62 -3.84 22.21 -1.07
N ALA A 63 -3.00 21.77 -0.13
CA ALA A 63 -2.56 22.60 0.98
C ALA A 63 -1.81 23.85 0.50
N SER A 64 -0.85 23.71 -0.42
CA SER A 64 -0.12 24.83 -1.03
C SER A 64 -1.06 25.84 -1.68
N VAL A 65 -1.96 25.39 -2.56
CA VAL A 65 -2.93 26.27 -3.23
C VAL A 65 -3.83 26.99 -2.22
N LEU A 66 -4.29 26.31 -1.16
CA LEU A 66 -5.10 26.93 -0.12
C LEU A 66 -4.33 27.93 0.75
N ASN A 67 -3.00 27.87 0.78
CA ASN A 67 -2.15 28.89 1.39
C ASN A 67 -1.80 30.05 0.44
N GLY A 68 -2.29 30.03 -0.80
CA GLY A 68 -1.97 31.02 -1.81
C GLY A 68 -0.59 30.82 -2.46
N GLU A 69 -0.01 29.62 -2.33
CA GLU A 69 1.25 29.26 -2.99
C GLU A 69 1.01 28.84 -4.44
N GLU A 70 1.97 29.11 -5.31
CA GLU A 70 1.95 28.63 -6.69
C GLU A 70 2.40 27.17 -6.78
N THR A 71 1.77 26.41 -7.68
CA THR A 71 2.20 25.05 -7.99
C THR A 71 3.54 25.09 -8.73
N SER A 72 4.53 24.35 -8.22
CA SER A 72 5.84 24.28 -8.85
C SER A 72 5.76 23.76 -10.30
N ARG A 73 6.69 24.23 -11.14
CA ARG A 73 6.83 23.76 -12.53
C ARG A 73 7.06 22.25 -12.59
N ASP A 74 7.89 21.70 -11.71
CA ASP A 74 8.20 20.27 -11.67
C ASP A 74 6.98 19.44 -11.31
N ALA A 75 6.17 19.88 -10.33
CA ALA A 75 4.91 19.21 -9.99
C ALA A 75 3.93 19.25 -11.17
N THR A 76 3.87 20.37 -11.89
CA THR A 76 3.04 20.50 -13.09
C THR A 76 3.53 19.56 -14.20
N GLU A 77 4.84 19.52 -14.47
CA GLU A 77 5.42 18.66 -15.49
C GLU A 77 5.22 17.18 -15.16
N GLN A 78 5.57 16.76 -13.95
CA GLN A 78 5.48 15.35 -13.55
C GLN A 78 4.02 14.89 -13.34
N GLY A 79 3.12 15.79 -12.92
CA GLY A 79 1.69 15.53 -12.83
C GLY A 79 1.01 15.37 -14.20
N ASN A 80 1.60 15.92 -15.27
CA ASN A 80 1.11 15.79 -16.65
C ASN A 80 1.92 14.80 -17.50
N ARG A 81 2.88 14.08 -16.90
CA ARG A 81 3.76 13.15 -17.62
C ARG A 81 2.96 11.97 -18.18
N ASN A 82 3.16 11.66 -19.46
CA ASN A 82 2.45 10.57 -20.14
C ASN A 82 2.73 9.21 -19.46
N PRO A 83 1.72 8.53 -18.88
CA PRO A 83 1.92 7.28 -18.15
C PRO A 83 2.38 6.11 -19.02
N SER A 84 2.07 6.13 -20.33
CA SER A 84 2.40 5.02 -21.24
C SER A 84 3.90 4.85 -21.52
N THR A 85 4.72 5.84 -21.19
CA THR A 85 6.16 5.85 -21.50
C THR A 85 7.05 5.83 -20.24
N VAL A 86 6.46 5.88 -19.05
CA VAL A 86 7.20 5.99 -17.78
C VAL A 86 7.97 4.72 -17.46
N ILE A 87 7.43 3.55 -17.78
CA ILE A 87 8.09 2.26 -17.59
C ILE A 87 8.41 1.65 -18.96
N PRO A 88 9.68 1.69 -19.42
CA PRO A 88 10.06 1.06 -20.67
C PRO A 88 9.89 -0.46 -20.59
N LEU A 89 9.13 -1.05 -21.52
CA LEU A 89 8.92 -2.49 -21.57
C LEU A 89 10.18 -3.24 -22.03
N ILE A 90 10.25 -4.54 -21.76
CA ILE A 90 11.39 -5.41 -22.12
C ILE A 90 10.92 -6.61 -22.95
N ARG A 91 11.86 -7.34 -23.57
CA ARG A 91 11.52 -8.49 -24.45
C ARG A 91 11.09 -9.74 -23.68
N TYR A 92 11.73 -10.02 -22.54
CA TYR A 92 11.51 -11.21 -21.74
C TYR A 92 10.98 -10.83 -20.36
N TYR A 93 9.92 -11.49 -19.93
CA TYR A 93 9.28 -11.21 -18.65
C TYR A 93 8.91 -12.49 -17.91
N VAL A 94 8.71 -12.36 -16.60
CA VAL A 94 8.23 -13.45 -15.74
C VAL A 94 6.73 -13.28 -15.54
N GLN A 95 5.96 -14.32 -15.85
CA GLN A 95 4.53 -14.35 -15.55
C GLN A 95 4.32 -14.50 -14.05
N THR A 96 3.56 -13.58 -13.46
CA THR A 96 3.27 -13.53 -12.02
C THR A 96 1.86 -12.96 -11.85
N HIS A 97 1.19 -13.08 -10.70
CA HIS A 97 -0.07 -12.36 -10.41
C HIS A 97 -1.39 -12.83 -11.10
N PHE A 98 -1.56 -14.13 -11.35
CA PHE A 98 -2.86 -14.68 -11.75
C PHE A 98 -3.92 -14.54 -10.65
N ALA A 99 -5.18 -14.34 -11.04
CA ALA A 99 -6.30 -14.35 -10.11
C ALA A 99 -6.57 -15.76 -9.57
N GLY A 100 -6.73 -15.87 -8.24
CA GLY A 100 -7.21 -17.07 -7.56
C GLY A 100 -8.52 -16.77 -6.84
N ALA A 101 -9.46 -17.72 -6.87
CA ALA A 101 -10.72 -17.60 -6.14
C ALA A 101 -10.56 -18.11 -4.70
N THR A 102 -10.85 -17.25 -3.72
CA THR A 102 -10.99 -17.66 -2.32
C THR A 102 -12.23 -17.01 -1.72
N THR A 103 -12.98 -17.80 -0.96
CA THR A 103 -14.22 -17.39 -0.30
C THR A 103 -13.94 -16.37 0.80
N LEU A 104 -14.87 -15.41 0.94
CA LEU A 104 -14.83 -14.38 1.98
C LEU A 104 -15.41 -14.93 3.28
N ALA A 105 -14.59 -15.01 4.33
CA ALA A 105 -15.11 -15.06 5.69
C ALA A 105 -15.50 -13.65 6.16
N PRO A 106 -16.48 -13.50 7.07
CA PRO A 106 -16.77 -12.23 7.71
C PRO A 106 -15.53 -11.69 8.43
N ALA A 107 -15.17 -10.42 8.19
CA ALA A 107 -14.02 -9.78 8.81
C ALA A 107 -14.43 -8.44 9.46
N LYS A 108 -13.61 -7.98 10.42
CA LYS A 108 -13.77 -6.67 11.07
C LYS A 108 -12.45 -5.93 11.04
N TRP A 109 -12.53 -4.61 10.93
CA TRP A 109 -11.36 -3.74 11.08
C TRP A 109 -10.95 -3.61 12.54
N ALA A 110 -9.65 -3.68 12.80
CA ALA A 110 -9.04 -3.40 14.09
C ALA A 110 -7.92 -2.36 13.93
N GLN A 111 -7.78 -1.47 14.91
CA GLN A 111 -6.69 -0.49 14.95
C GLN A 111 -5.71 -0.89 16.05
N ILE A 112 -4.47 -1.20 15.66
CA ILE A 112 -3.37 -1.51 16.58
C ILE A 112 -2.43 -0.31 16.59
N ARG A 113 -2.22 0.28 17.78
CA ARG A 113 -1.35 1.47 17.93
C ARG A 113 -0.01 1.08 18.54
N PHE A 114 1.05 1.27 17.76
CA PHE A 114 2.42 1.22 18.26
C PHE A 114 2.88 2.63 18.67
N LEU A 115 3.34 2.78 19.91
CA LEU A 115 3.81 4.08 20.39
C LEU A 115 5.20 4.39 19.79
N ARG A 116 5.47 5.65 19.42
CA ARG A 116 6.78 6.03 18.86
C ARG A 116 7.95 5.56 19.73
N LYS A 117 7.81 5.64 21.06
CA LYS A 117 8.83 5.19 22.03
C LYS A 117 9.13 3.69 21.97
N THR A 118 8.21 2.85 21.49
CA THR A 118 8.41 1.40 21.40
C THR A 118 9.00 0.96 20.06
N ILE A 119 9.00 1.83 19.04
CA ILE A 119 9.48 1.48 17.69
C ILE A 119 10.98 1.14 17.70
N ALA A 120 11.80 1.86 18.47
CA ALA A 120 13.23 1.56 18.58
C ALA A 120 13.47 0.17 19.17
N SER A 121 12.79 -0.16 20.27
CA SER A 121 12.87 -1.49 20.91
C SER A 121 12.35 -2.60 20.00
N LEU A 122 11.28 -2.38 19.24
CA LEU A 122 10.79 -3.35 18.26
C LEU A 122 11.79 -3.59 17.12
N LYS A 123 12.46 -2.53 16.63
CA LYS A 123 13.53 -2.67 15.63
C LYS A 123 14.73 -3.40 16.20
N GLN A 124 15.07 -3.14 17.46
CA GLN A 124 16.13 -3.83 18.17
C GLN A 124 15.82 -5.32 18.29
N LEU A 125 14.63 -5.69 18.78
CA LEU A 125 14.15 -7.09 18.80
C LEU A 125 14.18 -7.74 17.41
N ALA A 126 13.82 -6.99 16.37
CA ALA A 126 13.89 -7.45 14.97
C ALA A 126 15.30 -7.50 14.39
N THR A 127 16.32 -7.12 15.14
CA THR A 127 17.75 -7.13 14.73
C THR A 127 18.60 -7.99 15.65
N GLU A 128 18.11 -8.27 16.87
CA GLU A 128 18.72 -9.17 17.83
C GLU A 128 18.76 -10.61 17.29
N ARG A 129 19.89 -11.27 17.49
CA ARG A 129 20.15 -12.63 16.99
C ARG A 129 19.74 -13.73 17.97
N ASP A 130 19.56 -13.37 19.25
CA ASP A 130 19.13 -14.24 20.35
C ASP A 130 17.95 -13.57 21.07
N GLY A 131 16.87 -14.30 21.39
CA GLY A 131 15.69 -13.63 21.94
C GLY A 131 14.48 -14.51 22.27
N TYR A 132 14.70 -15.75 22.72
CA TYR A 132 13.60 -16.56 23.25
C TYR A 132 13.35 -16.21 24.72
N ASP A 133 12.11 -15.88 25.07
CA ASP A 133 11.66 -15.93 26.46
C ASP A 133 11.37 -17.39 26.82
N GLN A 134 12.25 -17.99 27.63
CA GLN A 134 12.13 -19.38 28.08
C GLN A 134 10.89 -19.68 28.92
N THR A 135 10.16 -18.64 29.34
CA THR A 135 8.94 -18.77 30.15
C THR A 135 7.64 -18.75 29.34
N VAL A 136 7.72 -18.56 28.02
CA VAL A 136 6.57 -18.61 27.11
C VAL A 136 6.54 -19.97 26.40
N PRO A 137 5.75 -20.96 26.86
CA PRO A 137 5.86 -22.34 26.41
C PRO A 137 5.45 -22.54 24.94
N PHE A 138 4.62 -21.64 24.38
CA PHE A 138 4.26 -21.56 22.96
C PHE A 138 3.42 -20.27 22.71
N ILE A 139 3.46 -19.71 21.50
CA ILE A 139 2.37 -18.85 20.98
C ILE A 139 1.36 -19.79 20.34
N SER A 140 0.09 -19.76 20.76
CA SER A 140 -0.92 -20.75 20.35
C SER A 140 -1.03 -20.89 18.83
N ALA A 141 -0.69 -22.07 18.32
CA ALA A 141 -0.91 -22.54 16.95
C ALA A 141 -2.40 -22.90 16.70
N GLY A 142 -3.32 -22.11 17.25
CA GLY A 142 -4.69 -22.53 17.52
C GLY A 142 -5.54 -22.88 16.29
N ASP A 143 -5.23 -22.39 15.09
CA ASP A 143 -6.17 -22.48 13.95
C ASP A 143 -5.53 -22.71 12.57
N ALA A 144 -4.23 -23.04 12.48
CA ALA A 144 -3.55 -23.23 11.19
C ALA A 144 -2.72 -24.51 11.17
N ASP A 145 -2.85 -25.29 10.07
CA ASP A 145 -1.94 -26.39 9.74
C ASP A 145 -0.49 -25.85 9.77
N PRO A 146 0.40 -26.37 10.64
CA PRO A 146 1.77 -25.87 10.77
C PRO A 146 2.57 -25.95 9.46
N THR A 147 2.23 -26.89 8.59
CA THR A 147 2.88 -27.07 7.28
C THR A 147 2.35 -26.12 6.21
N ALA A 148 1.21 -25.47 6.46
CA ALA A 148 0.63 -24.53 5.52
C ALA A 148 1.54 -23.33 5.28
N THR A 149 1.62 -22.89 4.03
CA THR A 149 2.41 -21.72 3.64
C THR A 149 1.56 -20.46 3.70
N SER A 150 2.06 -19.46 4.42
CA SER A 150 1.55 -18.09 4.41
C SER A 150 2.40 -17.22 3.49
N LYS A 151 1.73 -16.36 2.71
CA LYS A 151 2.37 -15.30 1.93
C LYS A 151 2.18 -13.94 2.59
N PHE A 152 3.28 -13.23 2.82
CA PHE A 152 3.29 -11.81 3.12
C PHE A 152 3.56 -11.00 1.85
N SER A 153 2.58 -10.22 1.39
CA SER A 153 2.70 -9.30 0.26
C SER A 153 2.99 -7.88 0.74
N ARG A 154 4.16 -7.33 0.41
CA ARG A 154 4.51 -5.94 0.72
C ARG A 154 4.40 -5.05 -0.52
N THR A 155 3.69 -3.94 -0.44
CA THR A 155 3.72 -2.92 -1.52
C THR A 155 5.05 -2.21 -1.59
N THR A 156 5.48 -1.91 -2.82
CA THR A 156 6.73 -1.21 -3.11
C THR A 156 6.49 -0.06 -4.07
N ASP A 157 7.07 1.10 -3.78
CA ASP A 157 7.14 2.23 -4.70
C ASP A 157 8.39 2.08 -5.59
N PRO A 158 8.23 1.80 -6.90
CA PRO A 158 9.34 1.57 -7.81
C PRO A 158 9.90 2.87 -8.40
N ARG A 159 9.34 4.05 -8.09
CA ARG A 159 9.80 5.33 -8.66
C ARG A 159 11.32 5.51 -8.50
N GLY A 160 11.82 5.28 -7.29
CA GLY A 160 13.24 5.41 -6.98
C GLY A 160 14.16 4.48 -7.80
N VAL A 161 13.74 3.23 -8.05
CA VAL A 161 14.56 2.26 -8.82
C VAL A 161 14.46 2.44 -10.33
N LEU A 162 13.48 3.21 -10.80
CA LEU A 162 13.31 3.59 -12.20
C LEU A 162 13.85 5.00 -12.51
N GLY A 163 14.34 5.73 -11.51
CA GLY A 163 14.72 7.13 -11.67
C GLY A 163 13.53 8.05 -11.99
N VAL A 164 12.31 7.63 -11.64
CA VAL A 164 11.10 8.44 -11.80
C VAL A 164 10.99 9.37 -10.57
N PRO A 165 10.77 10.69 -10.76
CA PRO A 165 10.61 11.60 -9.64
C PRO A 165 9.42 11.21 -8.76
N ASN A 166 9.54 11.45 -7.45
CA ASN A 166 8.43 11.29 -6.52
C ASN A 166 7.24 12.23 -6.82
N LEU A 167 7.44 13.24 -7.66
CA LEU A 167 6.39 14.15 -8.15
C LEU A 167 5.55 13.55 -9.28
N TYR A 168 5.95 12.41 -9.83
CA TYR A 168 5.16 11.73 -10.85
C TYR A 168 3.84 11.26 -10.25
N MET A 169 2.74 11.64 -10.91
CA MET A 169 1.39 11.23 -10.54
C MET A 169 0.92 10.11 -11.47
N GLY A 170 0.71 8.93 -10.92
CA GLY A 170 0.28 7.76 -11.66
C GLY A 170 0.53 6.49 -10.86
N GLN A 171 -0.35 5.50 -11.01
CA GLN A 171 -0.21 4.23 -10.32
C GLN A 171 1.17 3.59 -10.60
N MET A 172 2.02 3.53 -9.58
CA MET A 172 3.30 2.85 -9.60
C MET A 172 3.47 2.06 -8.32
N VAL A 173 2.80 0.92 -8.24
CA VAL A 173 2.97 -0.02 -7.14
C VAL A 173 2.90 -1.43 -7.67
N TYR A 174 3.83 -2.26 -7.21
CA TYR A 174 3.75 -3.71 -7.31
C TYR A 174 4.19 -4.32 -5.97
N LEU A 175 4.18 -5.65 -5.88
CA LEU A 175 4.34 -6.37 -4.62
C LEU A 175 5.66 -7.14 -4.54
N SER A 176 6.24 -7.13 -3.34
CA SER A 176 7.26 -8.08 -2.90
C SER A 176 6.61 -9.17 -2.06
N PRO A 177 6.40 -10.38 -2.62
CA PRO A 177 5.88 -11.51 -1.87
C PRO A 177 6.99 -12.20 -1.06
N THR A 178 6.66 -12.67 0.12
CA THR A 178 7.52 -13.53 0.95
C THR A 178 6.71 -14.69 1.47
N TRP A 179 7.21 -15.91 1.25
CA TRP A 179 6.57 -17.14 1.70
C TRP A 179 7.31 -17.75 2.88
N LEU A 180 6.54 -18.12 3.89
CA LEU A 180 6.97 -18.82 5.10
C LEU A 180 5.86 -19.80 5.49
N THR A 181 6.23 -20.98 5.97
CA THR A 181 5.28 -21.87 6.63
C THR A 181 4.81 -21.27 7.95
N CYS A 182 3.62 -21.66 8.42
CA CYS A 182 3.15 -21.29 9.74
C CYS A 182 4.12 -21.73 10.84
N GLN A 183 4.74 -22.90 10.68
CA GLN A 183 5.79 -23.38 11.59
C GLN A 183 7.05 -22.51 11.55
N GLU A 184 7.56 -22.12 10.37
CA GLU A 184 8.68 -21.19 10.28
C GLU A 184 8.38 -19.83 10.94
N LEU A 185 7.14 -19.35 10.88
CA LEU A 185 6.75 -18.09 11.54
C LEU A 185 6.76 -18.19 13.07
N VAL A 186 6.54 -19.38 13.63
CA VAL A 186 6.60 -19.65 15.08
C VAL A 186 8.03 -19.87 15.53
N ASP A 187 8.82 -20.62 14.76
CA ASP A 187 10.15 -21.08 15.17
C ASP A 187 11.26 -20.05 14.91
N LEU A 188 11.11 -19.23 13.87
CA LEU A 188 12.16 -18.29 13.49
C LEU A 188 12.17 -17.06 14.41
N PRO A 189 13.35 -16.57 14.82
CA PRO A 189 13.44 -15.29 15.49
C PRO A 189 12.93 -14.18 14.58
N LEU A 190 12.38 -13.12 15.18
CA LEU A 190 11.85 -11.96 14.46
C LEU A 190 12.87 -11.38 13.46
N SER A 191 14.16 -11.42 13.79
CA SER A 191 15.24 -10.97 12.93
C SER A 191 15.44 -11.82 11.67
N ALA A 192 15.23 -13.13 11.73
CA ALA A 192 15.27 -13.99 10.55
C ALA A 192 14.08 -13.70 9.62
N VAL A 193 12.87 -13.54 10.19
CA VAL A 193 11.67 -13.17 9.41
C VAL A 193 11.86 -11.78 8.77
N ALA A 194 12.30 -10.79 9.53
CA ALA A 194 12.57 -9.44 9.04
C ALA A 194 13.66 -9.43 7.94
N SER A 195 14.70 -10.24 8.09
CA SER A 195 15.76 -10.39 7.09
C SER A 195 15.25 -11.03 5.81
N LYS A 196 14.38 -12.06 5.90
CA LYS A 196 13.76 -12.70 4.72
C LYS A 196 12.87 -11.71 3.97
N LEU A 197 12.05 -10.94 4.69
CA LEU A 197 11.23 -9.86 4.11
C LEU A 197 12.10 -8.80 3.41
N ARG A 198 13.21 -8.39 4.03
CA ARG A 198 14.13 -7.41 3.43
C ARG A 198 14.84 -7.96 2.21
N LYS A 199 15.31 -9.21 2.27
CA LYS A 199 15.98 -9.87 1.14
C LYS A 199 15.04 -9.94 -0.06
N ASN A 200 13.84 -10.49 0.12
CA ASN A 200 12.85 -10.61 -0.95
C ASN A 200 12.45 -9.24 -1.51
N LEU A 201 12.36 -8.20 -0.66
CA LEU A 201 12.16 -6.84 -1.12
C LEU A 201 13.30 -6.36 -2.01
N ASN A 202 14.56 -6.56 -1.63
CA ASN A 202 15.71 -6.14 -2.43
C ASN A 202 15.80 -6.92 -3.76
N ASP A 203 15.48 -8.22 -3.73
CA ASP A 203 15.52 -9.10 -4.89
C ASP A 203 14.52 -8.69 -5.98
N VAL A 204 13.39 -8.09 -5.60
CA VAL A 204 12.39 -7.59 -6.55
C VAL A 204 12.47 -6.08 -6.77
N ASN A 205 12.88 -5.28 -5.79
CA ASN A 205 12.91 -3.82 -5.89
C ASN A 205 14.13 -3.32 -6.67
N ASN A 206 14.12 -3.59 -7.97
CA ASN A 206 15.12 -3.19 -8.95
C ASN A 206 14.46 -2.97 -10.31
N GLU A 207 15.13 -2.22 -11.17
CA GLU A 207 14.63 -1.82 -12.50
C GLU A 207 14.15 -3.03 -13.33
N LYS A 208 14.95 -4.10 -13.37
CA LYS A 208 14.65 -5.29 -14.18
C LYS A 208 13.32 -5.92 -13.80
N SER A 209 13.07 -6.11 -12.51
CA SER A 209 11.85 -6.77 -12.01
C SER A 209 10.61 -5.91 -12.25
N VAL A 210 10.71 -4.59 -12.04
CA VAL A 210 9.61 -3.65 -12.30
C VAL A 210 9.24 -3.66 -13.78
N ARG A 211 10.23 -3.56 -14.68
CA ARG A 211 10.02 -3.60 -16.13
C ARG A 211 9.45 -4.95 -16.57
N SER A 212 9.91 -6.05 -15.96
CA SER A 212 9.36 -7.39 -16.19
C SER A 212 7.87 -7.45 -15.84
N TYR A 213 7.50 -6.97 -14.66
CA TYR A 213 6.10 -6.91 -14.22
C TYR A 213 5.25 -6.05 -15.17
N ALA A 214 5.67 -4.81 -15.47
CA ALA A 214 4.92 -3.94 -16.39
C ALA A 214 4.76 -4.57 -17.79
N THR A 215 5.79 -5.24 -18.29
CA THR A 215 5.73 -5.96 -19.57
C THR A 215 4.75 -7.12 -19.53
N TYR A 216 4.74 -7.90 -18.45
CA TYR A 216 3.75 -8.96 -18.28
C TYR A 216 2.32 -8.41 -18.31
N ILE A 217 2.02 -7.37 -17.52
CA ILE A 217 0.69 -6.75 -17.49
C ILE A 217 0.28 -6.20 -18.87
N ALA A 218 1.22 -5.58 -19.60
CA ALA A 218 1.00 -5.09 -20.96
C ALA A 218 0.72 -6.22 -21.95
N SER A 219 1.38 -7.37 -21.77
CA SER A 219 1.26 -8.54 -22.65
C SER A 219 -0.07 -9.30 -22.49
N VAL A 220 -0.75 -9.15 -21.35
CA VAL A 220 -2.02 -9.83 -21.08
C VAL A 220 -3.16 -9.05 -21.75
N PRO A 221 -3.82 -9.64 -22.78
CA PRO A 221 -4.89 -8.94 -23.50
C PRO A 221 -6.11 -8.72 -22.60
N ASN A 222 -6.51 -9.77 -21.87
CA ASN A 222 -7.61 -9.71 -20.93
C ASN A 222 -7.12 -9.49 -19.49
N LYS A 223 -7.09 -8.23 -19.06
CA LYS A 223 -6.61 -7.83 -17.72
C LYS A 223 -7.54 -8.25 -16.57
N THR A 224 -8.76 -8.72 -16.85
CA THR A 224 -9.66 -9.24 -15.79
C THR A 224 -9.16 -10.55 -15.18
N THR A 225 -8.18 -11.20 -15.82
CA THR A 225 -7.51 -12.41 -15.31
C THR A 225 -6.40 -12.12 -14.31
N LEU A 226 -6.05 -10.86 -14.12
CA LEU A 226 -5.00 -10.40 -13.22
C LEU A 226 -5.59 -10.06 -11.86
N ALA A 227 -4.88 -10.44 -10.80
CA ALA A 227 -5.17 -9.95 -9.45
C ALA A 227 -4.00 -9.10 -8.98
N TYR A 228 -4.30 -7.92 -8.45
CA TYR A 228 -3.29 -6.99 -7.93
C TYR A 228 -2.35 -7.66 -6.89
N THR A 229 -2.89 -8.57 -6.07
CA THR A 229 -2.12 -9.33 -5.07
C THR A 229 -1.53 -10.65 -5.59
N GLY A 230 -1.82 -11.01 -6.83
CA GLY A 230 -1.72 -12.38 -7.32
C GLY A 230 -2.57 -13.36 -6.53
N PRO A 231 -2.25 -14.67 -6.59
CA PRO A 231 -2.95 -15.70 -5.83
C PRO A 231 -2.88 -15.38 -4.34
N PHE A 232 -4.01 -15.24 -3.65
CA PHE A 232 -4.05 -14.80 -2.25
C PHE A 232 -4.97 -15.70 -1.42
N ASN A 233 -4.38 -16.40 -0.45
CA ASN A 233 -5.10 -17.21 0.52
C ASN A 233 -5.59 -16.31 1.66
N ARG A 234 -6.88 -15.96 1.67
CA ARG A 234 -7.46 -15.04 2.67
C ARG A 234 -7.39 -15.53 4.12
N ALA A 235 -7.19 -16.82 4.36
CA ALA A 235 -7.06 -17.38 5.71
C ALA A 235 -5.65 -17.24 6.27
N LEU A 236 -4.63 -17.25 5.41
CA LEU A 236 -3.22 -17.36 5.82
C LEU A 236 -2.36 -16.18 5.38
N ASP A 237 -2.71 -15.51 4.29
CA ASP A 237 -1.89 -14.48 3.68
C ASP A 237 -2.16 -13.11 4.31
N ILE A 238 -1.11 -12.31 4.36
CA ILE A 238 -1.17 -10.93 4.83
C ILE A 238 -0.69 -10.03 3.69
N SER A 239 -1.41 -8.95 3.42
CA SER A 239 -0.96 -7.88 2.52
C SER A 239 -0.77 -6.59 3.30
N SER A 240 0.36 -5.92 3.09
CA SER A 240 0.71 -4.70 3.79
C SER A 240 1.06 -3.60 2.80
N SER A 241 0.34 -2.47 2.92
CA SER A 241 0.73 -1.20 2.33
C SER A 241 1.12 -0.20 3.41
N SER A 242 2.33 0.35 3.33
CA SER A 242 2.87 1.22 4.36
C SER A 242 2.84 2.67 3.92
N MET A 243 2.02 3.49 4.59
CA MET A 243 2.03 4.94 4.46
C MET A 243 2.91 5.63 5.52
N ALA A 244 3.79 4.90 6.21
CA ALA A 244 4.56 5.45 7.34
C ALA A 244 5.50 6.61 6.96
N GLN A 245 5.87 6.74 5.68
CA GLN A 245 6.71 7.82 5.17
C GLN A 245 5.90 9.04 4.72
N ALA A 246 4.57 8.95 4.70
CA ALA A 246 3.68 10.04 4.37
C ALA A 246 3.58 11.01 5.57
N ALA A 247 4.65 11.78 5.80
CA ALA A 247 4.65 12.84 6.80
C ALA A 247 4.02 14.09 6.19
N LEU A 248 2.76 14.35 6.53
CA LEU A 248 2.07 15.59 6.15
C LEU A 248 1.71 16.38 7.40
N VAL A 249 2.59 17.31 7.80
CA VAL A 249 2.21 18.44 8.64
C VAL A 249 1.90 19.58 7.69
N LEU A 250 0.63 19.66 7.29
CA LEU A 250 0.16 20.63 6.30
C LEU A 250 -0.82 21.61 6.94
N LYS A 251 -0.73 22.86 6.47
CA LYS A 251 -1.71 23.91 6.73
C LYS A 251 -2.60 24.03 5.50
N PHE A 252 -3.91 24.01 5.67
CA PHE A 252 -4.89 24.13 4.59
C PHE A 252 -5.50 25.53 4.56
N GLY A 253 -4.65 26.57 4.62
CA GLY A 253 -5.11 27.96 4.67
C GLY A 253 -6.07 28.23 5.83
N ALA A 254 -7.27 28.72 5.50
CA ALA A 254 -8.33 29.02 6.45
C ALA A 254 -8.93 27.77 7.14
N LEU A 255 -8.72 26.57 6.59
CA LEU A 255 -9.16 25.31 7.21
C LEU A 255 -8.24 24.87 8.37
N GLY A 256 -7.13 25.58 8.60
CA GLY A 256 -6.23 25.33 9.73
C GLY A 256 -5.23 24.21 9.48
N TYR A 257 -4.73 23.58 10.55
CA TYR A 257 -3.73 22.52 10.49
C TYR A 257 -4.38 21.14 10.59
N ARG A 258 -3.74 20.15 9.99
CA ARG A 258 -4.01 18.75 10.34
C ARG A 258 -3.62 18.51 11.81
N VAL A 259 -4.59 18.21 12.66
CA VAL A 259 -4.34 17.70 14.03
C VAL A 259 -4.16 16.19 13.92
N GLY A 260 -2.95 15.70 14.29
CA GLY A 260 -2.52 14.31 14.13
C GLY A 260 -3.13 13.33 15.12
#